data_AF-A0A1Q2YZC7-F1
#
_entry.id   AF-A0A1Q2YZC7-F1
#
_cell.length_a   1.000
_cell.length_b   1.000
_cell.length_c   1.000
_cell.angle_alpha   90.00
_cell.angle_beta   90.00
_cell.angle_gamma   90.00
#
_symmetry.space_group_name_H-M   'P 1'
#
loop_
_entity.id
_entity.type
_entity.pdbx_description
1 polymer ?
#
loop_
_entity_poly.entity_id
_entity_poly.type
_entity_poly.pdbx_seq_one_letter_code
_entity_poly.pdbx_strand_id
1 'polypeptide(L)'
;MPSPSRLPEGTGIAVLTGGPDRVETGLRLAAADPGAPLIISGVGQNTDIAALAHEVSVEPWPYLDRITLGHAARSTRGNAREIAAWARQHGIGTLAVVTAGFHMPRALLEMRRELPEARLIPYPVAPARARPPAMLREYLKFAGALAGLSAYGRSEPDP
;
A
#
# COMPACT_ATOMS: atom_id res chain seq x y z
N MET A 1 -15.60 9.49 13.58
CA MET A 1 -14.57 8.70 12.86
C MET A 1 -14.31 7.45 13.68
N PRO A 2 -14.21 6.24 13.11
CA PRO A 2 -13.85 5.09 13.93
C PRO A 2 -12.44 5.35 14.48
N SER A 3 -12.26 5.25 15.80
CA SER A 3 -10.93 5.18 16.42
C SER A 3 -10.11 4.12 15.70
N PRO A 4 -8.79 4.29 15.52
CA PRO A 4 -7.97 3.22 14.97
C PRO A 4 -8.10 2.04 15.94
N SER A 5 -8.91 1.05 15.55
CA SER A 5 -9.01 -0.21 16.26
C SER A 5 -7.60 -0.77 16.29
N ARG A 6 -7.05 -0.93 17.49
CA ARG A 6 -5.70 -1.48 17.71
C ARG A 6 -5.53 -2.69 16.79
N LEU A 7 -4.49 -2.66 15.95
CA LEU A 7 -4.20 -3.77 15.06
C LEU A 7 -3.87 -5.01 15.90
N PRO A 8 -4.15 -6.23 15.40
CA PRO A 8 -3.67 -7.43 16.06
C PRO A 8 -2.15 -7.36 16.26
N GLU A 9 -1.65 -7.90 17.36
CA GLU A 9 -0.21 -7.97 17.63
C GLU A 9 0.54 -8.66 16.47
N GLY A 10 1.71 -8.12 16.11
CA GLY A 10 2.51 -8.62 14.98
C GLY A 10 1.95 -8.25 13.60
N THR A 11 0.98 -7.34 13.50
CA THR A 11 0.51 -6.83 12.21
C THR A 11 1.52 -5.88 11.59
N GLY A 12 1.93 -6.14 10.35
CA GLY A 12 2.64 -5.18 9.52
C GLY A 12 1.67 -4.25 8.80
N ILE A 13 2.10 -3.02 8.53
CA ILE A 13 1.31 -2.03 7.79
C ILE A 13 1.85 -1.94 6.37
N ALA A 14 1.00 -2.12 5.38
CA ALA A 14 1.35 -2.06 3.98
C ALA A 14 0.59 -0.94 3.27
N VAL A 15 1.28 0.14 2.95
CA VAL A 15 0.73 1.30 2.25
C VAL A 15 1.00 1.17 0.75
N LEU A 16 -0.06 1.09 -0.05
CA LEU A 16 0.04 1.18 -1.51
C LEU A 16 -0.10 2.64 -1.92
N THR A 17 0.96 3.23 -2.45
CA THR A 17 1.03 4.64 -2.82
C THR A 17 0.08 5.05 -3.95
N GLY A 18 0.05 6.36 -4.23
CA GLY A 18 -0.75 7.02 -5.27
C GLY A 18 -1.33 8.38 -4.84
N GLY A 19 -1.00 8.87 -3.65
CA GLY A 19 -1.41 10.15 -3.07
C GLY A 19 -1.14 10.25 -1.55
N PRO A 20 -0.98 11.46 -1.00
CA PRO A 20 -0.44 11.71 0.35
C PRO A 20 -1.31 11.17 1.49
N ASP A 21 -2.64 11.19 1.35
CA ASP A 21 -3.59 10.74 2.39
C ASP A 21 -3.30 9.31 2.91
N ARG A 22 -2.80 8.43 2.05
CA ARG A 22 -2.50 7.03 2.37
C ARG A 22 -1.22 6.89 3.19
N VAL A 23 -0.20 7.67 2.83
CA VAL A 23 1.06 7.73 3.55
C VAL A 23 0.79 8.21 4.96
N GLU A 24 0.08 9.33 5.09
CA GLU A 24 -0.25 9.90 6.40
C GLU A 24 -1.03 8.90 7.25
N THR A 25 -2.00 8.19 6.66
CA THR A 25 -2.76 7.16 7.36
C THR A 25 -1.85 6.02 7.86
N GLY A 26 -0.92 5.54 7.03
CA GLY A 26 0.04 4.51 7.41
C GLY A 26 0.95 4.95 8.55
N LEU A 27 1.45 6.18 8.51
CA LEU A 27 2.27 6.75 9.57
C LEU A 27 1.49 6.92 10.88
N ARG A 28 0.22 7.36 10.81
CA ARG A 28 -0.65 7.42 12.00
C ARG A 28 -0.87 6.04 12.64
N LEU A 29 -1.01 5.00 11.83
CA LEU A 29 -1.14 3.62 12.33
C LEU A 29 0.15 3.15 13.00
N ALA A 30 1.31 3.39 12.39
CA ALA A 30 2.61 3.06 12.96
C ALA A 30 2.92 3.86 14.25
N ALA A 31 2.43 5.10 14.34
CA ALA A 31 2.55 5.91 15.54
C ALA A 31 1.67 5.39 16.69
N ALA A 32 0.49 4.86 16.37
CA ALA A 32 -0.43 4.26 17.34
C ALA A 32 0.00 2.86 17.80
N ASP A 33 0.81 2.16 17.01
CA ASP A 33 1.36 0.84 17.32
C ASP A 33 2.88 0.81 17.11
N PRO A 34 3.67 1.13 18.16
CA PRO A 34 5.13 1.18 18.08
C PRO A 34 5.80 -0.16 17.73
N GLY A 35 5.09 -1.29 17.77
CA GLY A 35 5.63 -2.58 17.35
C GLY A 35 5.44 -2.88 15.86
N ALA A 36 4.59 -2.12 15.17
CA ALA A 36 4.18 -2.45 13.80
C ALA A 36 5.23 -1.99 12.76
N PRO A 37 5.82 -2.91 11.98
CA PRO A 37 6.66 -2.53 10.84
C PRO A 37 5.80 -1.97 9.70
N LEU A 38 6.31 -0.98 8.97
CA LEU A 38 5.59 -0.27 7.91
C LEU A 38 6.35 -0.37 6.59
N ILE A 39 5.67 -0.75 5.51
CA ILE A 39 6.15 -0.55 4.13
C ILE A 39 5.29 0.46 3.39
N ILE A 40 5.95 1.36 2.66
CA ILE A 40 5.33 2.29 1.73
C ILE A 40 5.79 1.93 0.31
N SER A 41 4.94 1.22 -0.42
CA SER A 41 5.26 0.61 -1.72
C SER A 41 4.86 1.48 -2.90
N GLY A 42 5.75 1.59 -3.88
CA GLY A 42 5.57 2.39 -5.10
C GLY A 42 5.89 3.88 -4.94
N VAL A 43 6.78 4.23 -4.01
CA VAL A 43 7.27 5.62 -3.90
C VAL A 43 8.12 6.00 -5.13
N GLY A 44 8.19 7.30 -5.44
CA GLY A 44 9.04 7.79 -6.53
C GLY A 44 10.50 7.42 -6.32
N GLN A 45 11.28 7.26 -7.40
CA GLN A 45 12.70 6.87 -7.28
C GLN A 45 13.55 7.87 -6.49
N ASN A 46 13.11 9.13 -6.43
CA ASN A 46 13.78 10.20 -5.70
C ASN A 46 13.07 10.56 -4.38
N THR A 47 12.10 9.75 -3.93
CA THR A 47 11.34 10.01 -2.71
C THR A 47 12.04 9.36 -1.52
N ASP A 48 12.69 10.15 -0.69
CA ASP A 48 13.21 9.68 0.60
C ASP A 48 12.21 9.98 1.74
N ILE A 49 12.58 9.57 2.96
CA ILE A 49 11.72 9.78 4.14
C ILE A 49 11.62 11.28 4.48
N ALA A 50 12.64 12.09 4.18
CA ALA A 50 12.59 13.53 4.41
C ALA A 50 11.57 14.22 3.50
N ALA A 51 11.57 13.88 2.21
CA ALA A 51 10.57 14.32 1.25
C ALA A 51 9.17 13.90 1.70
N LEU A 52 9.02 12.67 2.19
CA LEU A 52 7.76 12.17 2.72
C LEU A 52 7.27 12.99 3.93
N ALA A 53 8.18 13.32 4.86
CA ALA A 53 7.89 14.08 6.07
C ALA A 53 7.32 15.48 5.75
N HIS A 54 7.76 16.11 4.65
CA HIS A 54 7.24 17.40 4.22
C HIS A 54 5.79 17.35 3.68
N GLU A 55 5.32 16.18 3.27
CA GLU A 55 3.98 15.99 2.70
C GLU A 55 2.92 15.58 3.73
N VAL A 56 3.34 15.20 4.94
CA VAL A 56 2.44 14.67 5.96
C VAL A 56 2.51 15.49 7.26
N SER A 57 1.42 15.49 8.03
CA SER A 57 1.40 16.14 9.34
C SER A 57 1.96 15.27 10.48
N VAL A 58 2.48 14.07 10.16
CA VAL A 58 3.02 13.13 11.14
C VAL A 58 4.53 13.00 10.93
N GLU A 59 5.30 13.41 11.93
CA GLU A 59 6.76 13.30 11.95
C GLU A 59 7.18 11.81 11.92
N PRO A 60 7.90 11.34 10.88
CA PRO A 60 8.29 9.94 10.76
C PRO A 60 9.53 9.56 11.59
N TRP A 61 10.26 10.55 12.12
CA TRP A 61 11.54 10.35 12.79
C TRP A 61 11.55 9.33 13.94
N PRO A 62 10.51 9.25 14.79
CA PRO A 62 10.47 8.25 15.86
C PRO A 62 10.32 6.79 15.36
N TYR A 63 10.12 6.59 14.06
CA TYR A 63 9.73 5.31 13.46
C TYR A 63 10.63 4.89 12.29
N LEU A 64 11.71 5.63 12.01
CA LEU A 64 12.56 5.41 10.83
C LEU A 64 13.08 3.99 10.69
N ASP A 65 13.46 3.38 11.81
CA ASP A 65 14.00 2.02 11.89
C ASP A 65 13.00 0.95 11.44
N ARG A 66 11.71 1.29 11.38
CA ARG A 66 10.60 0.40 11.05
C ARG A 66 9.90 0.76 9.74
N ILE A 67 10.36 1.80 9.04
CA ILE A 67 9.80 2.23 7.76
C ILE A 67 10.66 1.70 6.61
N THR A 68 10.05 0.89 5.76
CA THR A 68 10.62 0.47 4.47
C THR A 68 9.99 1.28 3.34
N LEU A 69 10.82 1.93 2.52
CA LEU A 69 10.38 2.56 1.28
C LEU A 69 10.60 1.60 0.10
N GLY A 70 9.51 1.27 -0.60
CA GLY A 70 9.52 0.42 -1.78
C GLY A 70 9.48 1.27 -3.06
N HIS A 71 10.55 1.23 -3.85
CA HIS A 71 10.69 2.02 -5.08
C HIS A 71 10.49 1.21 -6.37
N ALA A 72 10.41 -0.13 -6.28
CA ALA A 72 10.41 -0.99 -7.46
C ALA A 72 9.05 -1.02 -8.15
N ALA A 73 7.97 -0.82 -7.39
CA ALA A 73 6.63 -1.01 -7.88
C ALA A 73 6.12 0.16 -8.74
N ARG A 74 5.70 -0.14 -9.98
CA ARG A 74 5.08 0.82 -10.93
C ARG A 74 3.62 0.49 -11.26
N SER A 75 3.04 -0.51 -10.59
CA SER A 75 1.69 -0.99 -10.83
C SER A 75 1.12 -1.65 -9.57
N THR A 76 -0.21 -1.82 -9.50
CA THR A 76 -0.86 -2.50 -8.37
C THR A 76 -0.32 -3.92 -8.14
N ARG A 77 -0.03 -4.67 -9.22
CA ARG A 77 0.59 -5.99 -9.14
C ARG A 77 2.05 -5.91 -8.67
N GLY A 78 2.78 -4.89 -9.13
CA GLY A 78 4.13 -4.59 -8.64
C GLY A 78 4.15 -4.31 -7.14
N ASN A 79 3.19 -3.51 -6.65
CA ASN A 79 3.07 -3.22 -5.22
C ASN A 79 2.82 -4.51 -4.44
N ALA A 80 1.92 -5.37 -4.94
CA ALA A 80 1.62 -6.64 -4.29
C ALA A 80 2.86 -7.54 -4.17
N ARG A 81 3.68 -7.63 -5.21
CA ARG A 81 4.95 -8.39 -5.20
C ARG A 81 5.95 -7.84 -4.21
N GLU A 82 6.13 -6.52 -4.22
CA GLU A 82 7.07 -5.84 -3.34
C GLU A 82 6.68 -6.02 -1.87
N ILE A 83 5.40 -5.81 -1.54
CA ILE A 83 4.87 -6.02 -0.20
C ILE A 83 4.95 -7.50 0.20
N ALA A 84 4.69 -8.45 -0.72
CA ALA A 84 4.80 -9.87 -0.43
C ALA A 84 6.24 -10.28 -0.09
N ALA A 85 7.21 -9.81 -0.86
CA ALA A 85 8.63 -10.04 -0.59
C ALA A 85 9.04 -9.46 0.77
N TRP A 86 8.64 -8.22 1.04
CA TRP A 86 8.89 -7.56 2.31
C TRP A 86 8.26 -8.31 3.50
N ALA A 87 7.01 -8.73 3.38
CA ALA A 87 6.30 -9.44 4.44
C ALA A 87 6.98 -10.78 4.77
N ARG A 88 7.41 -11.54 3.75
CA ARG A 88 8.15 -12.79 3.96
C ARG A 88 9.50 -12.55 4.61
N GLN A 89 10.25 -11.53 4.17
CA GLN A 89 11.54 -11.17 4.75
C GLN A 89 11.45 -10.84 6.24
N HIS A 90 10.36 -10.21 6.66
CA HIS A 90 10.13 -9.79 8.05
C HIS A 90 9.30 -10.80 8.86
N GLY A 91 8.92 -11.94 8.28
CA GLY A 91 8.11 -12.97 8.96
C GLY A 91 6.68 -12.49 9.31
N ILE A 92 6.12 -11.55 8.56
CA ILE A 92 4.83 -10.92 8.85
C ILE A 92 3.69 -11.77 8.30
N GLY A 93 2.88 -12.35 9.19
CA GLY A 93 1.71 -13.16 8.84
C GLY A 93 0.39 -12.40 8.70
N THR A 94 0.32 -11.16 9.21
CA THR A 94 -0.88 -10.32 9.13
C THR A 94 -0.52 -8.93 8.62
N LEU A 95 -1.25 -8.44 7.62
CA LEU A 95 -1.02 -7.14 7.01
C LEU A 95 -2.27 -6.25 7.07
N ALA A 96 -2.12 -5.04 7.61
CA ALA A 96 -3.06 -3.95 7.41
C ALA A 96 -2.76 -3.30 6.04
N VAL A 97 -3.67 -3.49 5.08
CA VAL A 97 -3.52 -3.00 3.71
C VAL A 97 -4.15 -1.61 3.62
N VAL A 98 -3.32 -0.58 3.51
CA VAL A 98 -3.74 0.83 3.41
C VAL A 98 -3.73 1.26 1.95
N THR A 99 -4.91 1.55 1.41
CA THR A 99 -5.05 2.14 0.06
C THR A 99 -6.40 2.87 -0.08
N ALA A 100 -6.65 3.53 -1.22
CA ALA A 100 -7.92 4.21 -1.42
C ALA A 100 -9.08 3.20 -1.50
N GLY A 101 -10.25 3.55 -0.96
CA GLY A 101 -11.39 2.63 -0.89
C GLY A 101 -11.78 2.00 -2.24
N PHE A 102 -11.73 2.77 -3.33
CA PHE A 102 -12.03 2.27 -4.68
C PHE A 102 -10.94 1.34 -5.26
N HIS A 103 -9.70 1.42 -4.78
CA HIS A 103 -8.62 0.51 -5.18
C HIS A 103 -8.57 -0.76 -4.32
N MET A 104 -9.22 -0.75 -3.15
CA MET A 104 -9.13 -1.85 -2.17
C MET A 104 -9.46 -3.23 -2.76
N PRO A 105 -10.55 -3.44 -3.53
CA PRO A 105 -10.87 -4.77 -4.06
C PRO A 105 -9.75 -5.32 -4.95
N ARG A 106 -9.19 -4.47 -5.81
CA ARG A 106 -8.09 -4.83 -6.70
C ARG A 106 -6.80 -5.07 -5.94
N ALA A 107 -6.47 -4.21 -4.97
CA ALA A 107 -5.29 -4.36 -4.14
C ALA A 107 -5.31 -5.71 -3.39
N LEU A 108 -6.43 -6.03 -2.73
CA LEU A 108 -6.57 -7.31 -2.02
C LEU A 108 -6.49 -8.51 -2.96
N LEU A 109 -7.06 -8.43 -4.18
CA LEU A 109 -6.96 -9.50 -5.17
C LEU A 109 -5.51 -9.78 -5.55
N GLU A 110 -4.73 -8.75 -5.91
CA GLU A 110 -3.33 -8.94 -6.29
C GLU A 110 -2.47 -9.37 -5.08
N MET A 111 -2.73 -8.80 -3.90
CA MET A 111 -2.06 -9.22 -2.66
C MET A 111 -2.31 -10.69 -2.33
N ARG A 112 -3.55 -11.20 -2.49
CA ARG A 112 -3.85 -12.62 -2.28
C ARG A 112 -3.16 -13.55 -3.28
N ARG A 113 -2.89 -13.07 -4.50
CA ARG A 113 -2.15 -13.84 -5.50
C ARG A 113 -0.67 -13.94 -5.16
N GLU A 114 -0.09 -12.85 -4.68
CA GLU A 114 1.35 -12.78 -4.41
C GLU A 114 1.73 -13.24 -2.99
N LEU A 115 0.79 -13.15 -2.04
CA LEU A 115 0.95 -13.49 -0.62
C LEU A 115 -0.31 -14.24 -0.08
N PRO A 116 -0.62 -15.45 -0.60
CA PRO A 116 -1.80 -16.22 -0.20
C PRO A 116 -1.80 -16.67 1.27
N GLU A 117 -0.63 -16.76 1.90
CA GLU A 117 -0.45 -17.23 3.28
C GLU A 117 -0.79 -16.19 4.35
N ALA A 118 -0.80 -14.90 4.00
CA ALA A 118 -0.99 -13.82 4.97
C ALA A 118 -2.46 -13.46 5.16
N ARG A 119 -2.82 -13.11 6.41
CA ARG A 119 -4.10 -12.49 6.72
C ARG A 119 -4.08 -11.02 6.30
N LEU A 120 -4.95 -10.64 5.37
CA LEU A 120 -5.07 -9.25 4.90
C LEU A 120 -6.24 -8.54 5.58
N ILE A 121 -5.96 -7.44 6.28
CA ILE A 121 -6.93 -6.56 6.94
C ILE A 121 -7.07 -5.29 6.07
N PRO A 122 -8.22 -5.05 5.43
CA PRO A 122 -8.41 -3.85 4.63
C PRO A 122 -8.51 -2.60 5.51
N TYR A 123 -7.72 -1.59 5.16
CA TYR A 123 -7.77 -0.26 5.78
C TYR A 123 -7.99 0.81 4.70
N PRO A 124 -9.25 1.00 4.25
CA PRO A 124 -9.55 1.90 3.15
C PRO A 124 -9.44 3.36 3.59
N VAL A 125 -8.71 4.14 2.82
CA VAL A 125 -8.62 5.60 2.99
C VAL A 125 -9.67 6.25 2.10
N ALA A 126 -10.49 7.12 2.69
CA ALA A 126 -11.41 7.95 1.93
C ALA A 126 -10.59 8.93 1.08
N PRO A 127 -10.84 9.06 -0.23
CA PRO A 127 -10.13 10.06 -1.02
C PRO A 127 -10.50 11.46 -0.53
N ALA A 128 -9.52 12.36 -0.41
CA ALA A 128 -9.77 13.78 -0.12
C ALA A 128 -10.78 14.42 -1.10
N ARG A 129 -10.90 13.90 -2.34
CA ARG A 129 -11.93 14.25 -3.33
C ARG A 129 -12.38 13.03 -4.14
N ALA A 130 -13.68 12.71 -4.13
CA ALA A 130 -14.26 11.74 -5.05
C ALA A 130 -14.34 12.34 -6.46
N ARG A 131 -13.63 11.75 -7.44
CA ARG A 131 -13.74 12.11 -8.87
C ARG A 131 -14.38 10.94 -9.64
N PRO A 132 -15.68 11.00 -9.96
CA PRO A 132 -16.42 9.90 -10.60
C PRO A 132 -15.78 9.27 -11.85
N PRO A 133 -15.15 10.04 -12.77
CA PRO A 133 -14.52 9.46 -13.96
C PRO A 133 -13.28 8.61 -13.64
N ALA A 134 -12.54 8.97 -12.58
CA ALA A 134 -11.36 8.23 -12.15
C ALA A 134 -11.73 6.90 -11.48
N MET A 135 -12.84 6.87 -10.75
CA MET A 135 -13.38 5.64 -10.14
C MET A 135 -13.87 4.64 -11.20
N LEU A 136 -14.54 5.12 -12.25
CA LEU A 136 -14.98 4.27 -13.36
C LEU A 136 -13.79 3.60 -14.08
N ARG A 137 -12.71 4.36 -14.31
CA ARG A 137 -11.48 3.81 -14.91
C ARG A 137 -10.86 2.70 -14.05
N GLU A 138 -10.87 2.85 -12.73
CA GLU A 138 -10.37 1.81 -11.83
C GLU A 138 -11.28 0.59 -11.77
N TYR A 139 -12.60 0.79 -11.87
CA TYR A 139 -13.56 -0.31 -12.01
C TYR A 139 -13.33 -1.11 -13.30
N LEU A 140 -13.05 -0.43 -14.41
CA LEU A 140 -12.69 -1.10 -15.68
C LEU A 140 -11.36 -1.86 -15.57
N LYS A 141 -10.37 -1.32 -14.85
CA LYS A 141 -9.12 -2.05 -14.58
C LYS A 141 -9.34 -3.26 -13.67
N PHE A 142 -10.23 -3.16 -12.69
CA PHE A 142 -10.62 -4.29 -11.84
C PHE A 142 -11.30 -5.39 -12.67
N ALA A 143 -12.22 -5.03 -13.57
CA ALA A 143 -12.83 -5.97 -14.50
C ALA A 143 -11.79 -6.64 -15.42
N GLY A 144 -10.82 -5.88 -15.95
CA GLY A 144 -9.71 -6.44 -16.73
C GLY A 144 -8.81 -7.40 -15.93
N ALA A 145 -8.60 -7.13 -14.63
CA ALA A 145 -7.83 -8.01 -13.74
C ALA A 145 -8.56 -9.31 -13.37
N LEU A 146 -9.89 -9.26 -13.27
CA LEU A 146 -10.74 -10.44 -13.14
C LEU A 146 -10.70 -11.31 -14.41
N ALA A 147 -10.60 -10.68 -15.59
CA ALA A 147 -10.51 -11.36 -16.89
C ALA A 147 -9.09 -11.85 -17.26
N GLY A 148 -8.08 -11.67 -16.39
CA GLY A 148 -6.70 -12.08 -16.67
C GLY A 148 -5.96 -11.19 -17.70
N LEU A 149 -6.56 -10.08 -18.12
CA LEU A 149 -6.01 -9.16 -19.13
C LEU A 149 -4.96 -8.18 -18.59
N SER A 150 -4.61 -8.28 -17.29
CA SER A 150 -3.57 -7.44 -16.64
C SER A 150 -2.16 -7.59 -17.25
N ALA A 151 -1.93 -8.57 -18.13
CA ALA A 151 -0.63 -8.85 -18.74
C ALA A 151 -0.38 -8.13 -20.08
N TYR A 152 -1.39 -7.50 -20.69
CA TYR A 152 -1.25 -6.88 -22.00
C TYR A 152 -1.11 -5.35 -21.87
N GLY A 153 0.10 -4.87 -21.57
CA GLY A 153 0.34 -3.43 -21.42
C GLY A 153 1.80 -3.06 -21.19
N ARG A 154 2.55 -3.00 -22.30
CA ARG A 154 3.95 -2.55 -22.49
C ARG A 154 5.05 -3.47 -21.97
N SER A 155 5.42 -4.42 -22.82
CA SER A 155 6.82 -4.77 -23.04
C SER A 155 7.44 -3.73 -23.99
N GLU A 156 8.26 -2.83 -23.48
CA GLU A 156 9.31 -2.19 -24.29
C GLU A 156 10.62 -2.94 -24.00
N PRO A 157 11.53 -3.05 -25.00
CA PRO A 157 12.75 -3.84 -24.86
C PRO A 157 13.77 -3.11 -23.97
N ASP A 158 14.53 -3.89 -23.21
CA ASP A 158 15.68 -3.43 -22.41
C ASP A 158 16.83 -2.96 -23.33
N PRO A 159 17.59 -1.91 -22.98
CA PRO A 159 18.84 -1.56 -23.67
C PRO A 159 19.96 -2.57 -23.41
#